data_AF-A5AHC4-F1
#
_entry.id   AF-A5AHC4-F1
#
_cell.length_a   1.000
_cell.length_b   1.000
_cell.length_c   1.000
_cell.angle_alpha   90.00
_cell.angle_beta   90.00
_cell.angle_gamma   90.00
#
_symmetry.space_group_name_H-M   'P 1'
#
loop_
_entity.id
_entity.type
_entity.pdbx_description
1 polymer ?
#
loop_
_entity_poly.entity_id
_entity_poly.type
_entity_poly.pdbx_seq_one_letter_code
_entity_poly.pdbx_strand_id
1 'polypeptide(L)'
;MAGFIDEVPQKPSQIADSLEEGCDSQLVVGQIQGEYVAKDERMAQYLSNVQANLEKLSEWVVKRIPRTKNVQVDALSRIATTLPMKEAVLLPIYLQVSFSIAAPPIYSASETGISWMHEIETYILIGKPSEENKQAHKIRV
;
A
#
# COMPACT_ATOMS: atom_id res chain seq x y z
N MET A 1 3.67 37.70 41.01
CA MET A 1 3.14 37.53 39.64
C MET A 1 4.23 36.84 38.83
N ALA A 2 4.20 35.51 38.74
CA ALA A 2 3.62 34.72 37.62
C ALA A 2 4.41 34.97 36.31
N GLY A 3 4.95 33.98 35.60
CA GLY A 3 4.51 32.59 35.49
C GLY A 3 5.65 31.60 35.22
N PHE A 4 5.36 30.40 35.70
CA PHE A 4 5.99 29.12 35.45
C PHE A 4 5.78 28.77 33.97
N ILE A 5 6.86 28.76 33.17
CA ILE A 5 6.85 28.08 31.88
C ILE A 5 7.10 26.62 32.21
N ASP A 6 6.01 25.86 32.34
CA ASP A 6 6.06 24.40 32.33
C ASP A 6 6.61 23.99 30.95
N GLU A 7 7.87 23.57 30.95
CA GLU A 7 8.48 22.85 29.85
C GLU A 7 7.68 21.56 29.68
N VAL A 8 6.85 21.49 28.64
CA VAL A 8 6.10 20.28 28.30
C VAL A 8 7.10 19.15 28.19
N PRO A 9 7.03 18.11 29.03
CA PRO A 9 7.99 17.02 28.95
C PRO A 9 7.83 16.36 27.59
N GLN A 10 8.82 16.54 26.73
CA GLN A 10 8.98 15.75 25.52
C GLN A 10 9.09 14.30 26.00
N LYS A 11 8.02 13.52 25.80
CA LYS A 11 8.01 12.10 26.10
C LYS A 11 9.22 11.50 25.37
N PRO A 12 10.17 10.85 26.06
CA PRO A 12 11.28 10.19 25.38
C PRO A 12 10.69 9.25 24.33
N SER A 13 11.25 9.29 23.11
CA SER A 13 10.89 8.34 22.06
C SER A 13 11.00 6.95 22.67
N GLN A 14 9.87 6.30 22.92
CA GLN A 14 9.86 4.91 23.33
C GLN A 14 10.33 4.15 22.09
N ILE A 15 11.64 3.95 21.97
CA ILE A 15 12.18 2.92 21.10
C ILE A 15 11.67 1.64 21.77
N ALA A 16 10.60 1.08 21.22
CA ALA A 16 10.17 -0.23 21.65
C ALA A 16 11.28 -1.19 21.20
N ASP A 17 11.98 -1.79 22.15
CA ASP A 17 13.08 -2.71 21.82
C ASP A 17 12.56 -3.98 21.12
N SER A 18 11.26 -4.28 21.23
CA SER A 18 10.59 -5.43 20.62
C SER A 18 9.31 -5.02 19.89
N LEU A 19 9.08 -5.57 18.71
CA LEU A 19 7.90 -5.33 17.85
C LEU A 19 7.12 -6.62 17.59
N GLU A 20 5.83 -6.63 17.89
CA GLU A 20 4.93 -7.70 17.45
C GLU A 20 3.80 -7.11 16.59
N GLU A 21 3.81 -7.41 15.29
CA GLU A 21 2.89 -6.83 14.32
C GLU A 21 2.12 -7.89 13.52
N GLY A 22 0.84 -7.61 13.27
CA GLY A 22 -0.06 -8.47 12.50
C GLY A 22 -0.35 -7.87 11.13
N CYS A 23 -0.09 -8.62 10.06
CA CYS A 23 -0.41 -8.23 8.69
C CYS A 23 -1.35 -9.25 8.03
N ASP A 24 -2.31 -8.81 7.23
CA ASP A 24 -3.20 -9.73 6.48
C ASP A 24 -2.68 -10.08 5.08
N SER A 25 -1.67 -9.35 4.59
CA SER A 25 -1.00 -9.62 3.33
C SER A 25 0.01 -10.75 3.49
N GLN A 26 -0.33 -11.93 2.97
CA GLN A 26 0.58 -13.09 2.96
C GLN A 26 1.88 -12.80 2.20
N LEU A 27 1.81 -12.03 1.11
CA LEU A 27 2.99 -11.67 0.32
C LEU A 27 4.00 -10.88 1.16
N VAL A 28 3.52 -9.85 1.86
CA VAL A 28 4.37 -8.96 2.67
C VAL A 28 5.00 -9.73 3.84
N VAL A 29 4.21 -10.54 4.55
CA VAL A 29 4.71 -11.37 5.65
C VAL A 29 5.80 -12.32 5.16
N GLY A 30 5.56 -13.05 4.06
CA GLY A 30 6.54 -14.00 3.53
C GLY A 30 7.80 -13.31 2.98
N GLN A 31 7.70 -12.09 2.45
CA GLN A 31 8.88 -11.31 2.04
C GLN A 31 9.73 -10.85 3.24
N ILE A 32 9.09 -10.36 4.30
CA ILE A 32 9.77 -9.95 5.53
C ILE A 32 10.47 -11.15 6.20
N GLN A 33 9.81 -12.31 6.21
CA GLN A 33 10.36 -13.56 6.78
C GLN A 33 11.41 -14.24 5.87
N GLY A 34 11.61 -13.74 4.65
CA GLY A 34 12.55 -14.34 3.68
C GLY A 34 12.03 -15.60 2.97
N GLU A 35 10.77 -15.98 3.19
CA GLU A 35 10.12 -17.10 2.49
C GLU A 35 9.85 -16.77 1.02
N TYR A 36 9.61 -15.49 0.71
CA TYR A 36 9.33 -14.99 -0.64
C TYR A 36 10.34 -13.95 -1.09
N VAL A 37 10.67 -13.98 -2.39
CA VAL A 37 11.57 -13.01 -3.02
C VAL A 37 10.78 -11.80 -3.54
N ALA A 38 11.25 -10.60 -3.25
CA ALA A 38 10.76 -9.37 -3.87
C ALA A 38 11.39 -9.18 -5.27
N LYS A 39 10.67 -9.56 -6.33
CA LYS A 39 11.17 -9.50 -7.72
C LYS A 39 11.10 -8.11 -8.36
N ASP A 40 10.07 -7.33 -8.02
CA ASP A 40 9.89 -5.98 -8.51
C ASP A 40 10.83 -5.02 -7.78
N GLU A 41 11.46 -4.10 -8.51
CA GLU A 41 12.44 -3.17 -7.96
C GLU A 41 11.86 -2.29 -6.84
N ARG A 42 10.62 -1.81 -7.00
CA ARG A 42 9.96 -0.99 -5.96
C ARG A 42 9.65 -1.84 -4.74
N MET A 43 9.19 -3.07 -4.93
CA MET A 43 8.96 -3.99 -3.83
C MET A 43 10.26 -4.33 -3.08
N ALA A 44 11.36 -4.52 -3.80
CA ALA A 44 12.68 -4.73 -3.21
C ALA A 44 13.11 -3.51 -2.37
N GLN A 45 12.91 -2.30 -2.87
CA GLN A 45 13.19 -1.07 -2.11
C GLN A 45 12.31 -0.94 -0.86
N TYR A 46 11.02 -1.32 -0.92
CA TYR A 46 10.15 -1.35 0.27
C TYR A 46 10.67 -2.36 1.29
N LEU A 47 11.03 -3.57 0.84
CA LEU A 47 11.57 -4.60 1.70
C LEU A 47 12.87 -4.15 2.39
N SER A 48 13.78 -3.50 1.65
CA SER A 48 15.03 -2.95 2.21
C SER A 48 14.76 -1.90 3.29
N ASN A 49 13.79 -1.00 3.08
CA ASN A 49 13.42 0.00 4.08
C ASN A 49 12.81 -0.63 5.34
N VAL A 50 12.00 -1.68 5.18
CA VAL A 50 11.44 -2.42 6.32
C VAL A 50 12.56 -3.12 7.09
N GLN A 51 13.44 -3.84 6.40
CA GLN A 51 14.59 -4.53 7.00
C GLN A 51 15.51 -3.58 7.77
N ALA A 52 15.88 -2.43 7.19
CA ALA A 52 16.72 -1.42 7.85
C ALA A 52 16.08 -0.82 9.12
N ASN A 53 14.75 -0.84 9.24
CA ASN A 53 14.07 -0.43 10.46
C ASN A 53 13.96 -1.58 11.47
N LEU A 54 13.74 -2.81 11.00
CA LEU A 54 13.73 -4.01 11.85
C LEU A 54 15.11 -4.29 12.47
N GLU A 55 16.21 -3.99 11.77
CA GLU A 55 17.59 -4.11 12.29
C GLU A 55 17.86 -3.22 13.52
N LYS A 56 17.07 -2.16 13.72
CA LYS A 56 17.19 -1.28 14.89
C LYS A 56 16.48 -1.84 16.12
N LEU A 57 15.66 -2.88 15.95
CA LEU A 57 14.90 -3.52 17.01
C LEU A 57 15.68 -4.75 17.51
N SER A 58 15.63 -5.00 18.82
CA SER A 58 16.29 -6.18 19.41
C SER A 58 15.55 -7.47 19.11
N GLU A 59 14.23 -7.39 18.95
CA GLU A 59 13.36 -8.52 18.63
C GLU A 59 12.19 -8.03 17.77
N TRP A 60 11.77 -8.84 16.80
CA TRP A 60 10.58 -8.55 16.02
C TRP A 60 9.86 -9.83 15.62
N VAL A 61 8.53 -9.76 15.57
CA VAL A 61 7.66 -10.82 15.12
C VAL A 61 6.60 -10.22 14.21
N VAL A 62 6.62 -10.62 12.94
CA VAL A 62 5.58 -10.29 11.97
C VAL A 62 4.81 -11.57 11.66
N LYS A 63 3.49 -11.55 11.89
CA LYS A 63 2.62 -12.71 11.68
C LYS A 63 1.45 -12.40 10.78
N ARG A 64 1.03 -13.40 10.00
CA ARG A 64 -0.17 -13.30 9.20
C ARG A 64 -1.41 -13.36 10.10
N ILE A 65 -2.32 -12.39 9.95
CA ILE A 65 -3.62 -12.36 10.65
C ILE A 65 -4.78 -12.42 9.65
N PRO A 66 -5.91 -13.05 10.01
CA PRO A 66 -7.12 -12.97 9.19
C PRO A 66 -7.63 -11.53 9.05
N ARG A 67 -8.25 -11.21 7.90
CA ARG A 67 -8.84 -9.89 7.64
C ARG A 67 -9.84 -9.45 8.71
N THR A 68 -10.58 -10.40 9.28
CA THR A 68 -11.52 -10.20 10.40
C THR A 68 -10.86 -9.73 11.68
N LYS A 69 -9.53 -9.88 11.82
CA LYS A 69 -8.74 -9.35 12.94
C LYS A 69 -7.99 -8.06 12.59
N ASN A 70 -8.01 -7.63 11.32
CA ASN A 70 -7.35 -6.41 10.84
C ASN A 70 -8.36 -5.27 10.53
N VAL A 71 -9.54 -5.31 11.15
CA VAL A 71 -10.68 -4.43 10.81
C VAL A 71 -10.37 -2.96 11.02
N GLN A 72 -9.61 -2.61 12.07
CA GLN A 72 -9.25 -1.22 12.33
C GLN A 72 -8.33 -0.66 11.25
N VAL A 73 -7.31 -1.42 10.83
CA VAL A 73 -6.39 -1.02 9.77
C VAL A 73 -7.10 -0.99 8.41
N ASP A 74 -8.03 -1.92 8.14
CA ASP A 74 -8.92 -1.83 6.96
C ASP A 74 -9.71 -0.52 6.95
N ALA A 75 -10.37 -0.19 8.06
CA ALA A 75 -11.16 1.03 8.16
C ALA A 75 -10.30 2.28 7.92
N LEU A 76 -9.11 2.34 8.51
CA LEU A 76 -8.15 3.43 8.31
C LEU A 76 -7.66 3.50 6.85
N SER A 77 -7.30 2.36 6.26
CA SER A 77 -6.87 2.29 4.86
C SER A 77 -7.99 2.76 3.93
N ARG A 78 -9.23 2.34 4.17
CA ARG A 78 -10.40 2.80 3.42
C ARG A 78 -10.57 4.31 3.52
N ILE A 79 -10.54 4.87 4.72
CA ILE A 79 -10.61 6.33 4.94
C ILE A 79 -9.52 7.05 4.12
N ALA A 80 -8.28 6.57 4.18
CA ALA A 80 -7.16 7.16 3.45
C ALA A 80 -7.33 7.08 1.92
N THR A 81 -7.96 6.01 1.40
CA THR A 81 -8.21 5.84 -0.03
C THR A 81 -9.44 6.60 -0.55
N THR A 82 -10.46 6.80 0.30
CA THR A 82 -11.74 7.39 -0.13
C THR A 82 -11.81 8.89 0.06
N LEU A 83 -11.04 9.46 1.00
CA LEU A 83 -11.07 10.89 1.23
C LEU A 83 -10.18 11.63 0.22
N PRO A 84 -10.70 12.68 -0.46
CA PRO A 84 -9.85 13.54 -1.26
C PRO A 84 -8.76 14.17 -0.35
N MET A 85 -7.53 14.24 -0.86
CA MET A 85 -6.29 14.58 -0.11
C MET A 85 -6.42 15.76 0.88
N LYS A 86 -7.30 16.73 0.63
CA LYS A 86 -7.49 17.91 1.48
C LYS A 86 -8.30 17.62 2.76
N GLU A 87 -9.16 16.61 2.74
CA GLU A 87 -10.05 16.25 3.86
C GLU A 87 -9.37 15.25 4.81
N ALA A 88 -8.48 14.39 4.30
CA ALA A 88 -7.72 13.45 5.12
C ALA A 88 -6.73 14.15 6.09
N VAL A 89 -6.22 15.33 5.72
CA VAL A 89 -5.31 16.15 6.53
C VAL A 89 -6.01 16.79 7.74
N LEU A 90 -7.34 16.90 7.73
CA LEU A 90 -8.12 17.49 8.82
C LEU A 90 -8.45 16.49 9.94
N LEU A 91 -8.19 15.19 9.74
CA LEU A 91 -8.28 14.21 10.81
C LEU A 91 -6.99 14.23 11.64
N PRO A 92 -7.04 14.10 12.97
CA PRO A 92 -5.86 13.90 13.82
C PRO A 92 -5.29 12.49 13.64
N ILE A 93 -5.08 12.09 12.39
CA ILE A 93 -4.41 10.88 11.95
C ILE A 93 -3.22 11.38 11.14
N TYR A 94 -2.00 11.13 11.62
CA TYR A 94 -0.79 11.45 10.86
C TYR A 94 -0.76 10.58 9.60
N LEU A 95 -1.26 11.12 8.48
CA LEU A 95 -1.19 10.46 7.19
C LEU A 95 0.12 10.88 6.50
N GLN A 96 1.04 9.93 6.32
CA GLN A 96 2.22 10.15 5.48
C GLN A 96 1.79 10.02 4.00
N VAL A 97 1.58 11.17 3.36
CA VAL A 97 1.06 11.25 1.97
C VAL A 97 2.18 11.08 0.93
N SER A 98 3.44 11.32 1.31
CA SER A 98 4.60 11.08 0.45
C SER A 98 4.99 9.59 0.47
N PHE A 99 5.09 9.01 -0.72
CA PHE A 99 5.66 7.67 -0.88
C PHE A 99 7.03 7.63 -0.18
N SER A 100 7.25 6.61 0.67
CA SER A 100 8.51 6.44 1.40
C SER A 100 9.69 6.15 0.47
N ILE A 101 9.42 5.88 -0.80
CA ILE A 101 10.40 5.62 -1.84
C ILE A 101 10.28 6.75 -2.85
N ALA A 102 11.42 7.37 -3.17
CA ALA A 102 11.54 8.36 -4.23
C ALA A 102 11.44 7.67 -5.61
N ALA A 103 10.25 7.21 -5.99
CA ALA A 103 9.98 6.79 -7.36
C ALA A 103 9.15 7.90 -8.04
N PRO A 104 9.52 8.34 -9.27
CA PRO A 104 8.60 9.15 -10.05
C PRO A 104 7.31 8.36 -10.25
N PRO A 105 6.13 9.01 -10.29
CA PRO A 105 4.89 8.32 -10.60
C PRO A 105 5.01 7.73 -12.02
N ILE A 106 5.25 6.43 -12.12
CA ILE A 106 5.14 5.71 -13.39
C ILE A 106 3.64 5.59 -13.66
N TYR A 107 3.05 6.65 -14.21
CA TYR A 107 1.97 6.47 -15.17
C TYR A 107 2.65 6.04 -16.47
N SER A 108 2.73 4.73 -16.72
CA SER A 108 3.04 4.25 -18.06
C SER A 108 1.78 4.42 -18.92
N ALA A 109 1.50 5.65 -19.31
CA ALA A 109 0.56 5.98 -20.37
C ALA A 109 1.36 6.65 -21.50
N SER A 110 2.27 5.88 -22.10
CA SER A 110 2.92 6.24 -23.34
C SER A 110 3.13 4.98 -24.17
N GLU A 111 2.04 4.35 -24.56
CA GLU A 111 2.04 3.54 -25.75
C GLU A 111 1.03 4.16 -26.69
N THR A 112 1.55 4.84 -27.71
CA THR A 112 0.81 5.42 -28.85
C THR A 112 0.34 4.28 -29.78
N GLY A 113 -0.21 3.22 -29.18
CA GLY A 113 -0.94 2.14 -29.82
C GLY A 113 -2.32 2.12 -29.19
N ILE A 114 -3.34 1.76 -29.97
CA ILE A 114 -4.72 1.68 -29.50
C ILE A 114 -4.73 0.81 -28.23
N SER A 115 -4.83 1.46 -27.07
CA SER A 115 -4.82 0.80 -25.77
C SER A 115 -6.02 -0.12 -25.71
N TRP A 116 -5.87 -1.32 -25.15
CA TRP A 116 -6.98 -2.25 -24.85
C TRP A 116 -8.15 -1.55 -24.15
N MET A 117 -7.88 -0.46 -23.43
CA MET A 117 -8.88 0.40 -22.79
C MET A 117 -9.83 1.04 -23.82
N HIS A 118 -9.32 1.45 -24.97
CA HIS A 118 -10.08 2.03 -26.07
C HIS A 118 -11.02 1.00 -26.70
N GLU A 119 -10.62 -0.27 -26.77
CA GLU A 119 -11.48 -1.35 -27.25
C GLU A 119 -12.66 -1.60 -26.30
N ILE A 120 -12.41 -1.54 -24.99
CA ILE A 120 -13.46 -1.69 -23.97
C ILE A 120 -14.42 -0.49 -23.99
N GLU A 121 -13.91 0.74 -24.05
CA GLU A 121 -14.74 1.94 -24.19
C GLU A 121 -15.62 1.87 -25.45
N THR A 122 -15.05 1.47 -26.58
CA THR A 122 -15.78 1.32 -27.85
C THR A 122 -16.85 0.23 -27.75
N TYR A 123 -16.59 -0.88 -27.06
CA TYR A 123 -17.59 -1.91 -26.82
C TYR A 123 -18.75 -1.40 -25.97
N ILE A 124 -18.47 -0.63 -24.91
CA ILE A 124 -19.50 -0.05 -24.04
C ILE A 124 -20.33 1.00 -24.80
N LEU A 125 -19.70 1.79 -25.68
CA LEU A 125 -20.35 2.85 -26.45
C LEU A 125 -21.14 2.34 -27.66
N ILE A 126 -20.59 1.39 -28.42
CA ILE A 126 -21.10 0.97 -29.73
C ILE A 126 -21.76 -0.42 -29.68
N GLY A 127 -21.51 -1.21 -28.63
CA GLY A 127 -22.09 -2.54 -28.44
C GLY A 127 -21.55 -3.62 -29.39
N LYS A 128 -20.51 -3.31 -30.18
CA LYS A 128 -19.87 -4.25 -31.12
C LYS A 128 -18.48 -4.64 -30.64
N PRO A 129 -18.18 -5.94 -30.46
CA PRO A 129 -16.83 -6.41 -30.14
C PRO A 129 -15.86 -6.22 -31.32
N SER A 130 -14.57 -6.02 -31.01
CA SER A 130 -13.49 -6.09 -32.00
C SER A 130 -13.48 -7.46 -32.70
N GLU A 131 -13.32 -7.46 -34.01
CA GLU A 131 -13.35 -8.66 -34.87
C GLU A 131 -12.28 -9.70 -34.51
N GLU A 132 -11.20 -9.31 -33.84
CA GLU A 132 -10.13 -10.23 -33.39
C GLU A 132 -10.56 -11.19 -32.27
N ASN A 133 -11.66 -10.93 -31.56
CA ASN A 133 -12.18 -11.82 -30.51
C ASN A 133 -13.16 -12.90 -31.01
N LYS A 134 -13.25 -13.12 -32.32
CA LYS A 134 -14.08 -14.21 -32.90
C LYS A 134 -13.63 -15.63 -32.50
N GLN A 135 -12.50 -15.78 -31.81
CA GLN A 135 -12.06 -17.07 -31.27
C GLN A 135 -12.77 -17.50 -29.97
N ALA A 136 -13.57 -16.65 -29.33
CA ALA A 136 -14.13 -16.95 -28.01
C ALA A 136 -15.38 -17.87 -28.00
N HIS A 137 -15.90 -18.29 -29.16
CA HIS A 137 -17.12 -19.13 -29.27
C HIS A 137 -16.85 -20.54 -29.80
N LYS A 138 -15.78 -21.19 -29.32
CA LYS A 138 -15.58 -22.64 -29.53
C LYS A 138 -15.27 -23.36 -28.23
N ILE A 139 -16.19 -23.27 -27.27
CA ILE A 139 -16.41 -24.33 -26.29
C ILE A 139 -17.91 -24.62 -26.29
N ARG A 140 -18.29 -25.64 -27.05
CA ARG A 140 -19.53 -26.38 -26.84
C ARG A 140 -19.08 -27.82 -26.53
N VAL A 141 -19.43 -28.28 -25.33
CA VAL A 141 -19.46 -29.70 -24.96
C VAL A 141 -20.48 -30.41 -25.84
#